data_AF-A0AAV1T989-F1
#
_entry.id   AF-A0AAV1T989-F1
#
_cell.length_a   1.000
_cell.length_b   1.000
_cell.length_c   1.000
_cell.angle_alpha   90.00
_cell.angle_beta   90.00
_cell.angle_gamma   90.00
#
_symmetry.space_group_name_H-M   'P 1'
#
loop_
_entity.id
_entity.type
_entity.pdbx_description
1 polymer ?
#
loop_
_entity_poly.entity_id
_entity_poly.type
_entity_poly.pdbx_seq_one_letter_code
_entity_poly.pdbx_strand_id
1 'polypeptide(L)'
;MLYVVTKATRDKEGAGGDAIMEALDAHATETDADEPHEASLMHWHQRIGHLAFDTIERVALDPALGIRLINTKRMACVACLEGKQTRKAQSKKTAASTRPSITSAAWSART
;
A
#
# COMPACT_ATOMS: atom_id res chain seq x y z
N MET A 1 30.07 -17.77 50.26
CA MET A 1 29.43 -16.53 50.75
C MET A 1 28.17 -16.32 49.92
N LEU A 2 27.00 -16.44 50.55
CA LEU A 2 25.71 -16.18 49.92
C LEU A 2 25.48 -14.67 49.93
N TYR A 3 25.23 -14.06 48.78
CA TYR A 3 24.84 -12.65 48.71
C TYR A 3 23.35 -12.58 48.37
N VAL A 4 22.55 -12.24 49.38
CA VAL A 4 21.14 -11.89 49.23
C VAL A 4 21.10 -10.40 48.91
N VAL A 5 20.71 -10.03 47.69
CA VAL A 5 20.33 -8.65 47.36
C VAL A 5 18.82 -8.63 47.19
N THR A 6 18.17 -7.86 48.06
CA THR A 6 16.73 -7.67 48.15
C THR A 6 16.21 -6.91 46.92
N LYS A 7 15.13 -7.40 46.31
CA LYS A 7 14.40 -6.63 45.28
C LYS A 7 13.65 -5.48 45.95
N ALA A 8 14.00 -4.25 45.58
CA ALA A 8 13.19 -3.08 45.89
C ALA A 8 11.90 -3.13 45.05
N THR A 9 10.75 -3.29 45.70
CA THR A 9 9.44 -3.03 45.09
C THR A 9 9.31 -1.52 44.94
N ARG A 10 9.36 -1.04 43.69
CA ARG A 10 8.91 0.31 43.36
C ARG A 10 7.42 0.21 43.08
N ASP A 11 6.61 0.80 43.94
CA ASP A 11 5.20 1.04 43.65
C ASP A 11 5.13 1.86 42.35
N LYS A 12 4.49 1.27 41.33
CA LYS A 12 4.16 1.98 40.10
C LYS A 12 2.67 1.77 39.87
N GLU A 13 1.89 2.76 40.29
CA GLU A 13 0.58 3.02 39.70
C GLU A 13 0.76 3.15 38.18
N GLY A 14 0.04 2.31 37.43
CA GLY A 14 0.14 2.25 35.97
C GLY A 14 -0.44 0.98 35.36
N ALA A 15 -1.54 0.47 35.91
CA ALA A 15 -2.29 -0.65 35.34
C ALA A 15 -3.01 -0.17 34.06
N GLY A 16 -2.37 -0.33 32.91
CA GLY A 16 -2.98 0.02 31.63
C GLY A 16 -2.13 -0.25 30.39
N GLY A 17 -0.81 -0.43 30.54
CA GLY A 17 0.09 -0.71 29.41
C GLY A 17 0.34 -2.20 29.14
N ASP A 18 0.47 -3.03 30.18
CA ASP A 18 0.93 -4.43 30.04
C ASP A 18 -0.06 -5.34 29.33
N ALA A 19 -1.36 -5.16 29.59
CA ALA A 19 -2.38 -6.03 28.98
C ALA A 19 -2.49 -5.84 27.46
N ILE A 20 -2.05 -4.69 26.93
CA ILE A 20 -2.13 -4.39 25.49
C ILE A 20 -1.01 -5.12 24.73
N MET A 21 0.21 -5.24 25.29
CA MET A 21 1.28 -6.00 24.63
C MET A 21 1.02 -7.52 24.66
N GLU A 22 0.54 -8.06 25.78
CA GLU A 22 0.18 -9.49 25.88
C GLU A 22 -0.91 -9.90 24.86
N ALA A 23 -1.93 -9.06 24.68
CA ALA A 23 -3.01 -9.33 23.73
C ALA A 23 -2.56 -9.22 22.25
N LEU A 24 -1.51 -8.45 21.96
CA LEU A 24 -0.92 -8.34 20.63
C LEU A 24 -0.05 -9.57 20.31
N ASP A 25 0.70 -10.09 21.29
CA ASP A 25 1.55 -11.28 21.12
C ASP A 25 0.71 -12.56 20.91
N ALA A 26 -0.46 -12.67 21.54
CA ALA A 26 -1.36 -13.81 21.36
C ALA A 26 -2.04 -13.89 19.97
N HIS A 27 -2.03 -12.80 19.20
CA HIS A 27 -2.57 -12.74 17.83
C HIS A 27 -1.49 -12.71 16.75
N ALA A 28 -0.21 -12.73 17.13
CA ALA A 28 0.86 -13.09 16.23
C ALA A 28 0.76 -14.60 15.98
N THR A 29 -0.13 -15.00 15.07
CA THR A 29 0.00 -16.29 14.40
C THR A 29 1.42 -16.33 13.90
N GLU A 30 2.21 -17.29 14.35
CA GLU A 30 3.53 -17.60 13.79
C GLU A 30 3.34 -17.74 12.27
N THR A 31 3.55 -16.65 11.53
CA THR A 31 3.55 -16.70 10.09
C THR A 31 4.92 -17.24 9.75
N ASP A 32 5.00 -18.56 9.62
CA ASP A 32 6.14 -19.25 9.04
C ASP A 32 6.57 -18.46 7.80
N ALA A 33 7.70 -17.78 7.91
CA ALA A 33 8.13 -16.73 6.99
C ALA A 33 8.60 -17.26 5.62
N ASP A 34 8.16 -18.45 5.23
CA ASP A 34 8.68 -19.18 4.07
C ASP A 34 7.58 -19.70 3.13
N GLU A 35 6.30 -19.68 3.55
CA GLU A 35 5.22 -20.14 2.68
C GLU A 35 4.62 -18.99 1.86
N PRO A 36 4.67 -19.06 0.51
CA PRO A 36 4.10 -18.03 -0.33
C PRO A 36 2.58 -17.96 -0.12
N HIS A 37 2.08 -16.74 0.07
CA HIS A 37 0.66 -16.52 0.23
C HIS A 37 -0.06 -16.92 -1.05
N GLU A 38 -1.00 -17.86 -0.93
CA GLU A 38 -1.80 -18.33 -2.05
C GLU A 38 -3.16 -17.63 -2.06
N ALA A 39 -3.51 -16.97 -3.17
CA ALA A 39 -4.85 -16.43 -3.33
C ALA A 39 -5.23 -16.30 -4.81
N SER A 40 -6.52 -16.05 -5.09
CA SER A 40 -6.97 -15.81 -6.45
C SER A 40 -6.49 -14.45 -6.96
N LEU A 41 -6.39 -14.29 -8.28
CA LEU A 41 -6.04 -13.01 -8.92
C LEU A 41 -6.97 -11.87 -8.47
N MET A 42 -8.27 -12.15 -8.30
CA MET A 42 -9.24 -11.17 -7.78
C MET A 42 -9.00 -10.79 -6.32
N HIS A 43 -8.58 -11.75 -5.48
CA HIS A 43 -8.25 -11.49 -4.09
C HIS A 43 -7.02 -10.58 -3.98
N TRP A 44 -5.96 -10.89 -4.73
CA TRP A 44 -4.76 -10.05 -4.78
C TRP A 44 -5.05 -8.66 -5.36
N HIS A 45 -5.92 -8.59 -6.38
CA HIS A 45 -6.38 -7.33 -6.94
C HIS A 45 -7.00 -6.43 -5.88
N GLN A 46 -7.86 -6.96 -5.00
CA GLN A 46 -8.46 -6.18 -3.92
C GLN A 46 -7.44 -5.87 -2.81
N ARG A 47 -6.69 -6.88 -2.35
CA ARG A 47 -5.76 -6.77 -1.21
C ARG A 47 -4.64 -5.76 -1.43
N ILE A 48 -4.11 -5.66 -2.65
CA ILE A 48 -3.02 -4.74 -3.02
C ILE A 48 -3.56 -3.35 -3.44
N GLY A 49 -4.87 -3.13 -3.34
CA GLY A 49 -5.48 -1.82 -3.59
C GLY A 49 -5.86 -1.59 -5.05
N HIS A 50 -6.61 -2.53 -5.63
CA HIS A 50 -7.12 -2.47 -7.01
C HIS A 50 -6.03 -2.44 -8.08
N LEU A 51 -4.89 -3.07 -7.80
CA LEU A 51 -3.76 -3.14 -8.73
C LEU A 51 -4.17 -3.85 -10.04
N ALA A 52 -3.63 -3.40 -11.17
CA ALA A 52 -3.94 -4.00 -12.47
C ALA A 52 -3.60 -5.50 -12.51
N PHE A 53 -4.46 -6.31 -13.12
CA PHE A 53 -4.30 -7.76 -13.20
C PHE A 53 -2.96 -8.17 -13.83
N ASP A 54 -2.56 -7.52 -14.92
CA ASP A 54 -1.29 -7.82 -15.60
C ASP A 54 -0.08 -7.55 -14.69
N THR A 55 -0.17 -6.55 -13.80
CA THR A 55 0.87 -6.26 -12.83
C THR A 55 0.96 -7.36 -11.78
N ILE A 56 -0.19 -7.84 -11.29
CA ILE A 56 -0.23 -8.92 -10.29
C ILE A 56 0.29 -10.22 -10.88
N GLU A 57 -0.10 -10.56 -12.12
CA GLU A 57 0.44 -11.72 -12.81
C GLU A 57 1.96 -11.62 -12.99
N ARG A 58 2.48 -10.43 -13.33
CA ARG A 58 3.93 -10.21 -13.42
C ARG A 58 4.64 -10.35 -12.07
N VAL A 59 4.03 -9.87 -11.00
CA VAL A 59 4.56 -10.01 -9.63
C VAL A 59 4.56 -11.49 -9.20
N ALA A 60 3.51 -12.24 -9.55
CA ALA A 60 3.42 -13.66 -9.25
C ALA A 60 4.40 -14.54 -10.05
N LEU A 61 5.06 -14.02 -11.09
CA LEU A 61 6.13 -14.72 -11.79
C LEU A 61 7.42 -14.76 -10.98
N ASP A 62 7.58 -13.90 -9.98
CA ASP A 62 8.73 -13.88 -9.08
C ASP A 62 8.35 -14.53 -7.74
N PRO A 63 8.76 -15.80 -7.50
CA PRO A 63 8.45 -16.49 -6.25
C PRO A 63 9.05 -15.81 -5.02
N ALA A 64 10.12 -15.02 -5.18
CA ALA A 64 10.75 -14.30 -4.07
C ALA A 64 9.84 -13.23 -3.47
N LEU A 65 8.80 -12.81 -4.20
CA LEU A 65 7.81 -11.85 -3.72
C LEU A 65 6.68 -12.51 -2.90
N GLY A 66 6.73 -13.84 -2.70
CA GLY A 66 5.83 -14.55 -1.80
C GLY A 66 4.36 -14.54 -2.22
N ILE A 67 4.08 -14.32 -3.51
CA ILE A 67 2.72 -14.27 -4.06
C ILE A 67 2.52 -15.45 -5.01
N ARG A 68 1.55 -16.31 -4.69
CA ARG A 68 1.11 -17.40 -5.58
C ARG A 68 -0.35 -17.20 -6.00
N LEU A 69 -0.60 -17.39 -7.30
CA LEU A 69 -1.94 -17.36 -7.87
C LEU A 69 -2.55 -18.76 -7.94
N ILE A 70 -3.64 -18.99 -7.21
CA ILE A 70 -4.42 -20.25 -7.31
C ILE A 70 -5.39 -20.24 -8.49
N ASN A 71 -5.72 -19.06 -9.01
CA ASN A 71 -6.66 -18.85 -10.11
C ASN A 71 -6.39 -17.51 -10.81
N THR A 72 -6.41 -17.50 -12.13
CA THR A 72 -6.17 -16.33 -13.01
C THR A 72 -7.46 -15.70 -13.57
N LYS A 73 -8.63 -16.09 -13.08
CA LYS A 73 -9.93 -15.56 -13.53
C LYS A 73 -9.99 -14.05 -13.29
N ARG A 74 -10.18 -13.29 -14.37
CA ARG A 74 -10.39 -11.84 -14.35
C ARG A 74 -11.88 -11.56 -14.36
N MET A 75 -12.36 -10.81 -13.37
CA MET A 75 -13.74 -10.35 -13.28
C MET A 75 -13.78 -8.83 -13.28
N ALA A 76 -14.90 -8.26 -13.74
CA ALA A 76 -15.11 -6.82 -13.65
C ALA A 76 -15.12 -6.39 -12.17
N CYS A 77 -14.26 -5.43 -11.83
CA CYS A 77 -14.26 -4.81 -10.51
C CYS A 77 -15.07 -3.52 -10.59
N VAL A 78 -16.23 -3.49 -9.92
CA VAL A 78 -17.12 -2.31 -9.90
C VAL A 78 -16.40 -1.07 -9.36
N ALA A 79 -15.68 -1.22 -8.24
CA ALA A 79 -14.89 -0.13 -7.65
C ALA A 79 -13.83 0.43 -8.62
N CYS A 80 -13.20 -0.43 -9.44
CA CYS A 80 -12.29 0.03 -10.48
C CYS A 80 -13.02 0.78 -11.59
N LEU A 81 -14.18 0.29 -12.02
CA LEU A 81 -14.94 0.93 -13.10
C LEU A 81 -15.41 2.33 -12.68
N GLU A 82 -15.87 2.48 -11.45
CA GLU A 82 -16.31 3.76 -10.88
C GLU A 82 -15.13 4.70 -10.58
N GLY A 83 -14.03 4.16 -10.06
CA GLY A 83 -12.84 4.91 -9.67
C GLY A 83 -11.89 5.25 -10.81
N LYS A 84 -12.06 4.67 -12.01
CA LYS A 84 -11.14 4.89 -13.13
C LYS A 84 -11.27 6.32 -13.64
N GLN A 85 -10.33 7.16 -13.25
CA GLN A 85 -10.22 8.50 -13.79
C GLN A 85 -9.97 8.44 -15.30
N THR A 86 -10.89 9.00 -16.07
CA THR A 86 -10.71 9.16 -17.53
C THR A 86 -10.21 10.57 -17.82
N ARG A 87 -9.21 10.69 -18.69
CA ARG A 87 -8.86 11.99 -19.25
C ARG A 87 -9.91 12.33 -20.30
N LYS A 88 -10.52 13.51 -20.19
CA LYS A 88 -11.38 14.02 -21.27
C LYS A 88 -10.54 14.13 -22.54
N ALA A 89 -11.12 13.77 -23.68
CA ALA A 89 -10.50 14.00 -24.96
C ALA A 89 -10.20 15.50 -25.09
N GLN A 90 -8.93 15.84 -25.31
CA GLN A 90 -8.55 17.23 -25.56
C GLN A 90 -9.15 17.65 -26.91
N SER A 91 -9.98 18.70 -26.90
CA SER A 91 -10.43 19.34 -28.13
C SER A 91 -9.20 19.74 -28.94
N LYS A 92 -9.08 19.19 -30.16
CA LYS A 92 -8.10 19.67 -31.14
C LYS A 92 -8.54 21.06 -31.59
N LYS A 93 -8.25 22.09 -30.80
CA LYS A 93 -8.20 23.45 -31.32
C LYS A 93 -7.06 23.46 -32.32
N THR A 94 -7.37 23.53 -33.60
CA THR A 94 -6.41 24.02 -34.61
C THR A 94 -6.14 25.48 -34.29
N ALA A 95 -5.30 25.72 -33.29
CA ALA A 95 -4.60 26.98 -33.21
C ALA A 95 -3.71 27.00 -34.44
N ALA A 96 -4.13 27.76 -35.45
CA ALA A 96 -3.22 28.19 -36.49
C ALA A 96 -1.94 28.66 -35.80
N SER A 97 -0.82 28.08 -36.22
CA SER A 97 0.50 28.34 -35.67
C SER A 97 0.78 29.84 -35.72
N THR A 98 0.63 30.52 -34.59
CA THR A 98 1.45 31.67 -34.26
C THR A 98 2.11 31.32 -32.96
N ARG A 99 3.28 30.68 -33.07
CA ARG A 99 4.27 30.64 -31.98
C ARG A 99 4.53 32.10 -31.58
N PRO A 100 4.16 32.57 -30.38
CA PRO A 100 4.65 33.85 -29.93
C PRO A 100 6.15 33.68 -29.77
N SER A 101 6.93 34.45 -30.54
CA SER A 101 8.35 34.61 -30.24
C SER A 101 8.43 35.13 -28.82
N ILE A 102 8.98 34.32 -27.93
CA ILE A 102 9.22 34.67 -26.53
C ILE A 102 10.24 35.81 -26.54
N THR A 103 9.78 37.06 -26.62
CA THR A 103 10.57 38.19 -26.16
C THR A 103 10.31 38.29 -24.67
N SER A 104 11.37 38.11 -23.90
CA SER A 104 11.36 38.21 -22.45
C SER A 104 10.84 39.58 -22.02
N ALA A 105 9.61 39.63 -21.50
CA ALA A 105 9.09 40.81 -20.83
C ALA A 105 8.48 40.39 -19.48
N ALA A 106 9.29 40.62 -18.45
CA ALA A 106 8.93 41.02 -17.08
C ALA A 106 7.74 40.32 -16.40
N TRP A 107 8.10 39.38 -15.54
CA TRP A 107 7.37 39.11 -14.29
C TRP A 107 7.35 40.38 -13.42
N SER A 108 6.27 41.16 -13.50
CA SER A 108 5.99 42.18 -12.48
C SER A 108 5.01 41.62 -11.47
N ALA A 109 5.47 41.61 -10.22
CA ALA A 109 4.79 41.17 -9.02
C ALA A 109 3.39 41.77 -8.88
N ARG A 110 2.45 40.94 -8.40
CA ARG A 110 1.18 41.42 -7.86
C ARG A 110 1.25 41.27 -6.34
N THR A 111 1.33 42.42 -5.69
CA THR A 111 1.03 42.65 -4.27
C THR A 111 -0.40 42.24 -3.95
#